data_AF-A0A1Q9CN39-F1
#
_entry.id   AF-A0A1Q9CN39-F1
#
_cell.length_a   1.000
_cell.length_b   1.000
_cell.length_c   1.000
_cell.angle_alpha   90.00
_cell.angle_beta   90.00
_cell.angle_gamma   90.00
#
_symmetry.space_group_name_H-M   'P 1'
#
loop_
_entity.id
_entity.type
_entity.pdbx_description
1 polymer ?
#
loop_
_entity_poly.entity_id
_entity_poly.type
_entity_poly.pdbx_seq_one_letter_code
_entity_poly.pdbx_strand_id
1 'polypeptide(L)'
;MNKKSGSAAAKYDQDRKGFLWIIDIPPKYFGARNIQDISSRSKESETLFPPYSAFEVLALEEDSCHLKALPYRYEEEVERTASQSSQTAYA
;
A
#
# COMPACT_ATOMS: atom_id res chain seq x y z
N MET A 1 35.78 -29.43 -2.15
CA MET A 1 34.79 -28.95 -3.13
C MET A 1 34.00 -27.82 -2.48
N ASN A 2 34.32 -26.56 -2.78
CA ASN A 2 33.62 -25.42 -2.19
C ASN A 2 32.39 -25.08 -3.03
N LYS A 3 31.20 -25.35 -2.52
CA LYS A 3 29.94 -24.86 -3.09
C LYS A 3 29.83 -23.36 -2.80
N LYS A 4 30.20 -22.51 -3.76
CA LYS A 4 29.78 -21.10 -3.77
C LYS A 4 28.29 -21.06 -4.11
N SER A 5 27.42 -21.07 -3.10
CA SER A 5 26.02 -20.67 -3.28
C SER A 5 25.98 -19.15 -3.39
N GLY A 6 26.29 -18.64 -4.59
CA GLY A 6 26.01 -17.26 -4.94
C GLY A 6 24.50 -17.06 -4.92
N SER A 7 24.00 -16.46 -3.83
CA SER A 7 22.61 -16.04 -3.73
C SER A 7 22.30 -15.09 -4.88
N ALA A 8 21.26 -15.39 -5.66
CA ALA A 8 20.82 -14.57 -6.79
C ALA A 8 20.50 -13.11 -6.39
N ALA A 9 20.26 -12.85 -5.10
CA ALA A 9 20.04 -11.50 -4.58
C ALA A 9 21.28 -10.60 -4.65
N ALA A 10 22.50 -11.18 -4.60
CA ALA A 10 23.73 -10.40 -4.61
C ALA A 10 24.13 -9.86 -5.99
N LYS A 11 23.37 -10.18 -7.05
CA LYS A 11 23.63 -9.70 -8.43
C LYS A 11 22.75 -8.53 -8.86
N TYR A 12 21.82 -8.07 -8.02
CA TYR A 12 20.88 -7.01 -8.40
C TYR A 12 21.36 -5.58 -8.07
N ASP A 13 22.52 -5.41 -7.44
CA ASP A 13 22.76 -4.26 -6.55
C ASP A 13 23.96 -3.37 -6.91
N GLN A 14 24.33 -3.21 -8.19
CA GLN A 14 25.39 -2.25 -8.56
C GLN A 14 25.02 -1.23 -9.64
N ASP A 15 24.12 -1.53 -10.58
CA ASP A 15 23.95 -0.67 -11.77
C ASP A 15 22.51 -0.17 -12.03
N ARG A 16 21.57 -0.37 -11.10
CA ARG A 16 20.19 0.13 -11.29
C ARG A 16 19.79 1.01 -10.12
N LYS A 17 19.94 2.33 -10.28
CA LYS A 17 19.14 3.30 -9.52
C LYS A 17 17.67 3.00 -9.82
N GLY A 18 17.01 2.28 -8.92
CA GLY A 18 15.57 2.10 -8.95
C GLY A 18 14.87 3.44 -8.68
N PHE A 19 13.59 3.52 -9.02
CA PHE A 19 12.76 4.65 -8.66
C PHE A 19 12.15 4.40 -7.26
N LEU A 20 12.32 5.35 -6.34
CA LEU A 20 11.90 5.21 -4.95
C LEU A 20 10.44 5.61 -4.78
N TRP A 21 9.66 4.76 -4.09
CA TRP A 21 8.28 5.05 -3.74
C TRP A 21 8.21 5.26 -2.22
N ILE A 22 7.81 6.46 -1.81
CA ILE A 22 7.61 6.83 -0.40
C ILE A 22 6.10 6.85 -0.19
N ILE A 23 5.58 6.01 0.72
CA ILE A 23 4.12 5.86 0.90
C ILE A 23 3.74 6.17 2.34
N ASP A 24 2.96 7.22 2.53
CA ASP A 24 2.35 7.55 3.82
C ASP A 24 1.12 6.66 4.04
N ILE A 25 1.16 5.84 5.08
CA ILE A 25 0.06 4.98 5.48
C ILE A 25 -0.66 5.65 6.66
N PRO A 26 -1.92 6.10 6.50
CA PRO A 26 -2.64 6.73 7.60
C PRO A 26 -2.91 5.72 8.73
N PRO A 27 -3.04 6.19 9.98
CA PRO A 27 -3.46 5.34 11.09
C PRO A 27 -4.77 4.63 10.76
N LYS A 28 -4.89 3.35 11.15
CA LYS A 28 -6.06 2.49 10.87
C LYS A 28 -6.33 2.20 9.39
N TYR A 29 -5.35 2.40 8.50
CA TYR A 29 -5.45 1.91 7.13
C TYR A 29 -5.70 0.39 7.14
N PHE A 30 -6.87 -0.01 6.67
CA PHE A 30 -7.37 -1.39 6.76
C PHE A 30 -6.52 -2.40 5.99
N GLY A 31 -5.67 -1.95 5.07
CA GLY A 31 -5.06 -2.81 4.08
C GLY A 31 -3.60 -3.19 4.29
N ALA A 32 -2.81 -2.35 4.94
CA ALA A 32 -1.36 -2.53 4.97
C ALA A 32 -0.99 -3.46 6.12
N ARG A 33 -0.49 -4.64 5.78
CA ARG A 33 -0.03 -5.63 6.76
C ARG A 33 1.47 -5.82 6.64
N ASN A 34 2.18 -5.78 7.76
CA ASN A 34 3.52 -6.32 7.85
C ASN A 34 3.44 -7.86 7.75
N ILE A 35 4.13 -8.43 6.76
CA ILE A 35 4.12 -9.87 6.48
C ILE A 35 5.46 -10.54 6.75
N GLN A 36 6.37 -9.88 7.48
CA GLN A 36 7.69 -10.42 7.82
C GLN A 36 7.60 -11.74 8.61
N ASP A 37 6.53 -11.95 9.37
CA ASP A 37 6.26 -13.16 10.14
C ASP A 37 6.00 -14.40 9.28
N ILE A 38 5.50 -14.20 8.06
CA ILE A 38 5.11 -15.28 7.13
C ILE A 38 5.91 -15.28 5.82
N SER A 39 6.69 -14.22 5.55
CA SER A 39 7.46 -14.10 4.32
C SER A 39 8.66 -15.05 4.32
N SER A 40 8.90 -15.69 3.18
CA SER A 40 10.12 -16.48 2.95
C SER A 40 11.40 -15.63 2.89
N ARG A 41 11.25 -14.30 2.81
CA ARG A 41 12.32 -13.29 2.76
C ARG A 41 12.48 -12.60 4.11
N SER A 42 12.96 -13.32 5.11
CA SER A 42 13.01 -12.85 6.52
C SER A 42 13.86 -11.60 6.79
N LYS A 43 14.74 -11.20 5.86
CA LYS A 43 15.58 -10.00 5.97
C LYS A 43 14.90 -8.72 5.47
N GLU A 44 13.74 -8.85 4.83
CA GLU A 44 12.99 -7.73 4.28
C GLU A 44 11.87 -7.32 5.25
N SER A 45 11.68 -6.02 5.46
CA SER A 45 10.57 -5.47 6.25
C SER A 45 9.36 -5.25 5.36
N GLU A 46 8.83 -6.35 4.83
CA GLU A 46 7.82 -6.33 3.78
C GLU A 46 6.44 -5.90 4.31
N THR A 47 5.84 -4.90 3.65
CA THR A 47 4.47 -4.44 3.89
C THR A 47 3.63 -4.70 2.65
N LEU A 48 2.56 -5.49 2.80
CA LEU A 48 1.66 -5.83 1.71
C LEU A 48 0.41 -4.94 1.76
N PHE A 49 0.08 -4.34 0.62
CA PHE A 49 -1.16 -3.60 0.40
C PHE A 49 -2.22 -4.51 -0.25
N PRO A 50 -3.53 -4.30 -0.03
CA PRO A 50 -4.56 -5.08 -0.70
C PRO A 50 -4.58 -4.80 -2.20
N PRO A 51 -5.11 -5.74 -3.00
CA PRO A 51 -5.38 -5.49 -4.41
C PRO A 51 -6.23 -4.23 -4.61
N TYR A 52 -5.94 -3.47 -5.67
CA TYR A 52 -6.65 -2.24 -6.03
C TYR A 52 -6.56 -1.12 -4.98
N SER A 53 -5.51 -1.11 -4.16
CA SER A 53 -5.21 0.03 -3.28
C SER A 53 -5.04 1.31 -4.10
N ALA A 54 -5.72 2.37 -3.68
CA ALA A 54 -5.60 3.69 -4.30
C ALA A 54 -4.60 4.56 -3.53
N PHE A 55 -3.85 5.37 -4.28
CA PHE A 55 -2.85 6.27 -3.75
C PHE A 55 -3.02 7.66 -4.36
N GLU A 56 -2.96 8.69 -3.52
CA GLU A 56 -2.85 10.09 -3.96
C GLU A 56 -1.36 10.42 -4.16
N VAL A 57 -1.02 10.99 -5.32
CA VAL A 57 0.33 11.47 -5.60
C VAL A 57 0.51 12.84 -4.96
N LEU A 58 1.44 12.94 -3.99
CA LEU A 58 1.74 14.18 -3.28
C LEU A 58 2.87 14.97 -3.94
N ALA A 59 3.94 14.28 -4.36
CA ALA A 59 5.10 14.88 -4.99
C ALA A 59 5.79 13.91 -5.94
N LEU A 60 6.39 14.44 -7.01
CA LEU A 60 7.18 13.69 -7.98
C LEU A 60 8.55 14.37 -8.13
N GLU A 61 9.60 13.58 -7.92
CA GLU A 61 11.00 14.01 -7.98
C GLU A 61 11.74 13.22 -9.08
N GLU A 62 13.02 13.54 -9.31
CA GLU A 62 13.83 12.92 -10.36
C GLU A 62 13.98 11.40 -10.17
N ASP A 63 14.12 10.94 -8.93
CA ASP A 63 14.31 9.53 -8.57
C ASP A 63 13.31 9.01 -7.52
N SER A 64 12.29 9.81 -7.17
CA SER A 64 11.32 9.45 -6.14
C SER A 64 9.88 9.88 -6.46
N CYS A 65 8.90 9.20 -5.86
CA CYS A 65 7.50 9.58 -5.85
C CYS A 65 6.92 9.41 -4.45
N HIS A 66 6.35 10.49 -3.91
CA HIS A 66 5.68 10.49 -2.61
C HIS A 66 4.18 10.31 -2.81
N LEU A 67 3.65 9.29 -2.16
CA LEU A 67 2.27 8.86 -2.20
C LEU A 67 1.64 8.89 -0.82
N LYS A 68 0.32 9.01 -0.78
CA LYS A 68 -0.50 8.74 0.39
C LYS A 68 -1.51 7.64 0.11
N ALA A 69 -1.53 6.61 0.94
CA ALA A 69 -2.53 5.54 0.85
C ALA A 69 -3.92 6.08 1.19
N LEU A 70 -4.90 5.85 0.31
CA LEU A 70 -6.28 6.27 0.52
C LEU A 70 -7.08 5.15 1.17
N PRO A 71 -7.79 5.40 2.29
CA PRO A 71 -8.64 4.38 2.89
C PRO A 71 -9.67 3.90 1.87
N TYR A 72 -10.00 2.61 1.92
CA TYR A 72 -11.06 2.05 1.10
C TYR A 72 -12.36 2.79 1.45
N ARG A 73 -12.87 3.62 0.53
CA ARG A 73 -14.19 4.23 0.69
C ARG A 73 -15.23 3.12 0.58
N TYR A 74 -15.66 2.59 1.72
CA TYR A 74 -16.89 1.79 1.83
C TYR A 74 -18.11 2.64 2.25
N GLU A 75 -18.01 3.97 2.16
CA GLU A 75 -19.07 4.89 2.60
C GLU A 75 -19.27 6.02 1.58
N GLU A 76 -19.84 5.68 0.43
CA GLU A 76 -20.66 6.59 -0.37
C GLU A 76 -21.92 5.83 -0.82
N GLU A 77 -22.75 5.30 0.10
CA GLU A 77 -24.15 4.96 -0.25
C GLU A 77 -25.12 4.65 0.92
N VAL A 78 -24.67 4.45 2.17
CA VAL A 78 -25.61 4.06 3.26
C VAL A 78 -26.21 5.26 4.01
N GLU A 79 -25.58 6.44 4.06
CA GLU A 79 -26.17 7.61 4.72
C GLU A 79 -27.14 8.42 3.85
N ARG A 80 -27.18 8.20 2.53
CA ARG A 80 -28.19 8.83 1.66
C ARG A 80 -29.57 8.19 1.78
N THR A 81 -29.66 6.90 2.11
CA THR A 81 -30.96 6.21 2.29
C THR A 81 -31.58 6.41 3.67
N ALA A 82 -30.78 6.70 4.70
CA ALA A 82 -31.28 7.07 6.02
C ALA A 82 -31.89 8.49 6.05
N SER A 83 -31.39 9.42 5.23
CA SER A 83 -31.88 10.80 5.19
C SER A 83 -33.11 11.00 4.29
N GLN A 84 -33.35 10.12 3.31
CA GLN A 84 -34.53 10.21 2.42
C GLN A 84 -35.78 9.50 2.95
N SER A 85 -35.64 8.51 3.84
CA SER A 85 -36.79 7.82 4.47
C SER A 85 -37.49 8.66 5.54
N SER A 86 -36.88 9.76 5.97
CA SER A 86 -37.44 10.67 7.00
C SER A 86 -38.34 11.77 6.43
N GLN A 87 -38.36 11.99 5.10
CA GLN A 87 -39.15 13.06 4.47
C GLN A 87 -40.44 12.60 3.79
N THR A 88 -40.65 11.30 3.56
CA THR A 88 -41.91 10.77 2.99
C THR A 88 -42.90 10.26 4.04
N ALA A 89 -42.54 10.28 5.33
CA ALA A 89 -43.43 9.82 6.41
C ALA A 89 -44.35 10.91 6.99
N TYR A 90 -44.30 12.15 6.46
CA TYR A 90 -45.11 13.28 6.94
C TYR A 90 -45.79 14.08 5.80
N ALA A 91 -46.02 13.48 4.64
CA ALA A 91 -46.82 14.07 3.56
C ALA A 91 -48.17 13.36 3.42
#